data_AF-R4LWA5-F1
#
_entry.id   AF-R4LWA5-F1
#
_cell.length_a   1.000
_cell.length_b   1.000
_cell.length_c   1.000
_cell.angle_alpha   90.00
_cell.angle_beta   90.00
_cell.angle_gamma   90.00
#
_symmetry.space_group_name_H-M   'P 1'
#
loop_
_entity.id
_entity.type
_entity.pdbx_description
1 polymer ?
#
loop_
_entity_poly.entity_id
_entity_poly.type
_entity_poly.pdbx_seq_one_letter_code
_entity_poly.pdbx_strand_id
1 'polypeptide(L)'
;MSAALYLLWSNEHQMWWRPDARGYTGAIEEAARFTRAAVERQVAVSTCDGQLTVRRTNPVTGEAYEQLSEVMVLAPESIGADRPGAGTVPS
;
A
#
# COMPACT_ATOMS: atom_id res chain seq x y z
N MET A 1 4.25 2.71 22.22
CA MET A 1 3.86 1.89 21.05
C MET A 1 4.13 2.71 19.81
N SER A 2 5.09 2.29 18.97
CA SER A 2 5.31 2.94 17.68
C SER A 2 4.16 2.58 16.74
N ALA A 3 3.58 3.57 16.06
CA ALA A 3 2.51 3.32 15.10
C ALA A 3 3.04 2.52 13.90
N ALA A 4 2.27 1.55 13.41
CA ALA A 4 2.63 0.79 12.21
C ALA A 4 2.73 1.70 10.98
N LEU A 5 3.76 1.43 10.17
CA LEU A 5 4.02 2.10 8.91
C LEU A 5 3.70 1.17 7.74
N TYR A 6 3.31 1.79 6.64
CA TYR A 6 2.87 1.15 5.42
C TYR A 6 3.61 1.70 4.22
N LEU A 7 3.87 0.83 3.26
CA LEU A 7 4.30 1.14 1.91
C LEU A 7 3.08 1.12 1.00
N LEU A 8 3.10 1.96 -0.03
CA LEU A 8 2.06 2.01 -1.05
C LEU A 8 2.60 1.43 -2.36
N TRP A 9 1.96 0.37 -2.85
CA TRP A 9 2.24 -0.25 -4.15
C TRP A 9 1.24 0.25 -5.18
N SER A 10 1.70 0.71 -6.34
CA SER A 10 0.82 0.96 -7.49
C SER A 10 0.76 -0.26 -8.38
N ASN A 11 -0.44 -0.83 -8.58
CA ASN A 11 -0.63 -1.93 -9.53
C ASN A 11 -0.54 -1.45 -10.98
N GLU A 12 -0.86 -0.18 -11.26
CA GLU A 12 -0.72 0.39 -12.60
C GLU A 12 0.75 0.47 -13.03
N HIS A 13 1.62 0.93 -12.12
CA HIS A 13 3.04 1.09 -12.40
C HIS A 13 3.91 -0.09 -11.97
N GLN A 14 3.34 -1.07 -11.24
CA GLN A 14 4.06 -2.22 -10.67
C GLN A 14 5.29 -1.80 -9.85
N MET A 15 5.14 -0.75 -9.04
CA MET A 15 6.23 -0.12 -8.30
C MET A 15 5.74 0.54 -7.00
N TRP A 16 6.67 0.79 -6.08
CA TRP A 16 6.43 1.49 -4.82
C TRP A 16 6.38 3.00 -5.00
N TRP A 17 5.55 3.67 -4.20
CA TRP A 17 5.50 5.12 -4.15
C TRP A 17 6.75 5.71 -3.50
N ARG A 18 7.29 6.78 -4.08
CA ARG A 18 8.38 7.56 -3.48
C ARG A 18 7.88 8.62 -2.48
N PRO A 19 8.69 8.96 -1.47
CA PRO A 19 8.29 9.87 -0.38
C PRO A 19 7.92 11.28 -0.83
N ASP A 20 8.48 11.74 -1.96
CA ASP A 20 8.22 13.09 -2.48
C ASP A 20 6.92 13.18 -3.31
N ALA A 21 6.08 12.13 -3.29
CA ALA A 21 4.81 12.06 -4.03
C ALA A 21 4.95 12.26 -5.57
N ARG A 22 6.17 12.14 -6.11
CA ARG A 22 6.48 12.31 -7.53
C ARG A 22 7.27 11.11 -8.03
N GLY A 23 6.53 10.09 -8.46
CA GLY A 23 7.07 8.93 -9.14
C GLY A 23 7.18 7.69 -8.28
N TYR A 24 7.70 6.64 -8.91
CA TYR A 24 7.71 5.28 -8.39
C TYR A 24 9.13 4.72 -8.34
N THR A 25 9.35 3.72 -7.49
CA THR A 25 10.63 3.00 -7.36
C THR A 25 10.39 1.50 -7.22
N GLY A 26 11.29 0.69 -7.78
CA GLY A 26 11.28 -0.76 -7.58
C GLY A 26 11.88 -1.20 -6.24
N ALA A 27 12.68 -0.33 -5.59
CA ALA A 27 13.38 -0.65 -4.35
C ALA A 27 12.52 -0.32 -3.12
N ILE A 28 12.34 -1.30 -2.23
CA ILE A 28 11.55 -1.15 -0.99
C ILE A 28 12.21 -0.12 -0.06
N GLU A 29 13.53 -0.05 -0.07
CA GLU A 29 14.33 0.83 0.78
C GLU A 29 14.09 2.30 0.45
N GLU A 30 13.79 2.60 -0.82
CA GLU A 30 13.46 3.93 -1.34
C GLU A 30 11.97 4.26 -1.26
N ALA A 31 11.13 3.28 -0.92
CA ALA A 31 9.69 3.47 -0.82
C ALA A 31 9.33 4.41 0.34
N ALA A 32 8.28 5.18 0.15
CA ALA A 32 7.74 6.03 1.19
C ALA A 32 7.14 5.21 2.33
N ARG A 33 7.36 5.66 3.56
CA ARG A 33 6.76 5.08 4.76
C ARG A 33 5.64 5.98 5.22
N PHE A 34 4.42 5.45 5.23
CA PHE A 34 3.23 6.19 5.57
C PHE A 34 2.56 5.60 6.80
N THR A 35 1.95 6.44 7.62
CA THR A 35 0.90 5.96 8.52
C THR A 35 -0.33 5.57 7.70
N ARG A 36 -1.22 4.74 8.24
CA ARG A 36 -2.47 4.38 7.56
C ARG A 36 -3.25 5.60 7.04
N ALA A 37 -3.45 6.59 7.90
CA ALA A 37 -4.15 7.83 7.55
C ALA A 37 -3.42 8.65 6.46
N ALA A 38 -2.08 8.55 6.39
CA ALA A 38 -1.33 9.21 5.33
C ALA A 38 -1.49 8.47 3.99
N VAL A 39 -1.55 7.14 3.98
CA VAL A 39 -1.85 6.40 2.74
C VAL A 39 -3.23 6.75 2.20
N GLU A 40 -4.25 6.74 3.06
CA GLU A 40 -5.62 7.07 2.66
C GLU A 40 -5.70 8.46 2.02
N ARG A 41 -4.99 9.45 2.59
CA ARG A 41 -4.85 10.78 1.98
C ARG A 41 -4.09 10.75 0.66
N GLN A 42 -2.98 10.01 0.58
CA GLN A 42 -2.16 9.93 -0.63
C GLN A 42 -2.96 9.34 -1.79
N VAL A 43 -3.71 8.26 -1.56
CA VAL A 43 -4.57 7.65 -2.58
C VAL A 43 -5.65 8.63 -3.01
N ALA A 44 -6.31 9.31 -2.05
CA ALA A 44 -7.37 10.27 -2.35
C ALA A 44 -6.93 11.43 -3.25
N VAL A 45 -5.67 11.88 -3.15
CA VAL A 45 -5.16 13.03 -3.94
C VAL A 45 -4.43 12.64 -5.22
N SER A 46 -4.05 11.37 -5.38
CA SER A 46 -3.12 10.96 -6.43
C SER A 46 -3.67 9.95 -7.42
N THR A 47 -4.80 9.33 -7.15
CA THR A 47 -5.54 8.58 -8.15
C THR A 47 -6.57 9.49 -8.80
N CYS A 48 -6.79 9.35 -10.11
CA CYS A 48 -7.77 10.17 -10.85
C CYS A 48 -9.18 10.10 -10.26
N ASP A 49 -9.50 9.01 -9.54
CA ASP A 49 -10.81 8.76 -8.93
C ASP A 49 -10.78 8.83 -7.39
N GLY A 50 -9.62 9.08 -6.77
CA GLY A 50 -9.42 9.11 -5.31
C GLY A 50 -9.64 7.78 -4.60
N GLN A 51 -9.69 6.65 -5.33
CA GLN A 51 -10.08 5.34 -4.83
C GLN A 51 -8.94 4.32 -4.92
N LEU A 52 -8.86 3.45 -3.90
CA LEU A 52 -8.01 2.25 -3.87
C LEU A 52 -8.46 1.19 -4.89
N THR A 53 -9.74 1.19 -5.24
CA THR A 53 -10.37 0.29 -6.20
C THR A 53 -11.00 1.09 -7.34
N VAL A 54 -10.74 0.68 -8.58
CA VAL A 54 -11.39 1.24 -9.76
C VAL A 54 -12.25 0.16 -10.40
N ARG A 55 -13.50 0.50 -10.67
CA ARG A 55 -14.40 -0.36 -11.44
C ARG A 55 -14.06 -0.23 -12.91
N ARG A 56 -13.69 -1.34 -13.56
CA ARG A 56 -13.40 -1.39 -14.99
C ARG A 56 -14.34 -2.35 -15.71
N THR A 57 -14.40 -2.23 -17.02
CA THR A 57 -15.15 -3.13 -17.89
C THR A 57 -14.16 -3.84 -18.81
N ASN A 58 -14.25 -5.17 -18.85
CA ASN A 58 -13.46 -5.98 -19.76
C ASN A 58 -13.90 -5.69 -21.20
N PRO A 59 -13.03 -5.20 -22.10
CA PRO A 59 -13.42 -4.85 -23.46
C PRO A 59 -13.76 -6.07 -24.34
N VAL A 60 -13.36 -7.27 -23.93
CA VAL A 60 -13.60 -8.53 -24.65
C VAL A 60 -14.91 -9.18 -24.24
N THR A 61 -15.19 -9.24 -22.93
CA THR A 61 -16.38 -9.93 -22.40
C THR A 61 -17.53 -8.98 -22.05
N GLY A 62 -17.27 -7.68 -21.91
CA GLY A 62 -18.23 -6.69 -21.42
C GLY A 62 -18.49 -6.75 -19.92
N GLU A 63 -17.84 -7.67 -19.20
CA GLU A 63 -18.05 -7.84 -17.75
C GLU A 63 -17.37 -6.73 -16.95
N ALA A 64 -18.09 -6.21 -15.95
CA ALA A 64 -17.51 -5.28 -14.99
C ALA A 64 -16.73 -6.03 -13.91
N TYR A 65 -15.53 -5.55 -13.59
CA TYR A 65 -14.69 -6.09 -12.52
C TYR A 65 -14.07 -4.96 -11.68
N GLU A 66 -13.73 -5.26 -10.43
CA GLU A 66 -13.01 -4.34 -9.55
C GLU A 66 -11.52 -4.63 -9.64
N GLN A 67 -10.75 -3.58 -9.92
CA GLN A 67 -9.29 -3.64 -9.92
C GLN A 67 -8.77 -2.78 -8.78
N LEU A 68 -7.91 -3.35 -7.94
CA LEU A 68 -7.14 -2.56 -6.98
C LEU A 68 -6.13 -1.73 -7.76
N SER A 69 -6.22 -0.41 -7.70
CA SER A 69 -5.24 0.49 -8.30
C SER A 69 -3.98 0.56 -7.43
N GLU A 70 -4.15 0.52 -6.11
CA GLU A 70 -3.06 0.54 -5.15
C GLU A 70 -3.27 -0.47 -4.02
N VAL A 71 -2.16 -0.90 -3.41
CA VAL A 71 -2.16 -1.83 -2.28
C VAL A 71 -1.33 -1.26 -1.13
N MET A 72 -1.91 -1.28 0.05
CA MET A 72 -1.21 -1.00 1.31
C MET A 72 -0.49 -2.25 1.78
N VAL A 73 0.82 -2.13 1.99
CA VAL A 73 1.66 -3.22 2.50
C VAL A 73 2.33 -2.76 3.78
N LEU A 74 2.36 -3.60 4.83
CA LEU A 74 3.09 -3.27 6.05
C LEU A 74 4.58 -3.10 5.74
N ALA A 75 5.17 -2.01 6.22
CA ALA A 75 6.60 -1.80 6.08
C ALA A 75 7.37 -2.88 6.88
N PRO A 76 8.50 -3.40 6.37
CA PRO A 76 9.26 -4.47 7.02
C PRO A 76 9.57 -4.20 8.50
N GLU A 77 9.90 -2.97 8.85
CA GLU A 77 10.17 -2.51 10.21
C GLU A 77 8.95 -2.55 11.14
N SER A 78 7.74 -2.60 10.59
CA SER A 78 6.48 -2.72 11.33
C SER A 78 6.03 -4.18 11.48
N ILE A 79 6.68 -5.12 10.78
CA ILE A 79 6.43 -6.55 10.91
C ILE A 79 7.04 -7.03 12.24
N GLY A 80 6.20 -7.10 13.28
CA GLY A 80 6.59 -7.54 14.63
C GLY A 80 6.24 -6.57 15.75
N ALA A 81 5.88 -5.32 15.44
CA ALA A 81 5.35 -4.36 16.41
C ALA A 81 3.92 -4.74 16.89
N ASP A 82 3.25 -5.63 16.16
CA ASP A 82 1.89 -6.11 16.41
C ASP A 82 1.85 -7.61 16.76
N ARG A 83 2.86 -8.13 17.47
CA ARG A 83 2.77 -9.46 18.10
C ARG A 83 2.26 -9.32 19.54
N PRO A 84 0.97 -9.60 19.83
CA PRO A 84 0.58 -9.90 21.21
C PRO A 84 1.18 -11.25 21.58
N GLY A 85 2.21 -11.25 22.43
CA GLY A 85 2.72 -12.45 23.10
C GLY A 85 3.60 -13.36 22.22
N ALA A 86 4.87 -13.02 22.08
CA ALA A 86 5.89 -14.07 21.97
C ALA A 86 6.01 -14.73 23.36
N GLY A 87 5.14 -15.71 23.61
CA GLY A 87 5.26 -16.59 24.77
C GLY A 87 6.64 -17.23 24.76
N THR A 88 7.37 -17.04 25.86
CA THR A 88 8.62 -17.70 26.16
C THR A 88 8.42 -19.21 26.00
N VAL A 89 9.18 -19.84 25.12
CA VAL A 89 9.27 -21.31 25.08
C VAL A 89 10.19 -21.69 26.24
N PRO A 90 9.69 -22.35 27.32
CA PRO A 90 10.59 -22.84 28.35
C PRO A 90 11.45 -23.98 27.80
N SER A 91 12.72 -23.95 28.19
CA SER A 91 13.78 -24.91 27.81
C SER A 91 13.51 -26.32 28.29
#